data_AF-A0A178W0D1-F1
#
_entry.id   AF-A0A178W0D1-F1
#
_cell.length_a   1.000
_cell.length_b   1.000
_cell.length_c   1.000
_cell.angle_alpha   90.00
_cell.angle_beta   90.00
_cell.angle_gamma   90.00
#
_symmetry.space_group_name_H-M   'P 1'
#
loop_
_entity.id
_entity.type
_entity.pdbx_description
1 polymer ?
#
loop_
_entity_poly.entity_id
_entity_poly.type
_entity_poly.pdbx_seq_one_letter_code
_entity_poly.pdbx_strand_id
1 'polypeptide(L)'
;MVVEAYVKQTEALEKKNRIVELMLEREHASSVKSVLETLNGLPGVRMWSPFHKTSIDHLIADEASRQGFIAFPRAEHKSRFLEFMTRRNLDDCSVA
;
A
#
# COMPACT_ATOMS: atom_id res chain seq x y z
N MET A 1 11.97 -41.85 15.61
CA MET A 1 11.96 -40.69 16.53
C MET A 1 12.84 -39.53 16.09
N VAL A 2 14.15 -39.67 15.78
CA VAL A 2 14.99 -38.53 15.33
C VAL A 2 14.58 -38.00 13.95
N VAL A 3 14.26 -38.89 13.01
CA VAL A 3 13.85 -38.54 11.64
C VAL A 3 12.54 -37.74 11.63
N GLU A 4 11.55 -38.14 12.43
CA GLU A 4 10.25 -37.46 12.51
C GLU A 4 10.36 -36.07 13.16
N ALA A 5 11.24 -35.90 14.15
CA ALA A 5 11.53 -34.61 14.74
C ALA A 5 12.22 -33.67 13.75
N TYR A 6 13.12 -34.20 12.92
CA TYR A 6 13.82 -33.46 11.86
C TYR A 6 12.85 -32.99 10.77
N VAL A 7 11.94 -33.87 10.30
CA VAL A 7 10.90 -33.51 9.31
C VAL A 7 9.97 -32.42 9.83
N LYS A 8 9.54 -32.50 11.10
CA LYS A 8 8.70 -31.45 11.71
C LYS A 8 9.44 -30.11 11.80
N GLN A 9 10.73 -30.13 12.10
CA GLN A 9 11.55 -28.93 12.15
C GLN A 9 11.70 -28.29 10.76
N THR A 10 11.89 -29.09 9.70
CA THR A 10 11.99 -28.58 8.33
C THR A 10 10.68 -27.98 7.83
N GLU A 11 9.53 -28.61 8.10
CA GLU A 11 8.22 -28.05 7.75
C GLU A 11 7.92 -26.74 8.48
N ALA A 12 8.28 -26.66 9.76
CA ALA A 12 8.13 -25.43 10.54
C ALA A 12 9.03 -24.31 10.01
N LEU A 13 10.25 -24.65 9.58
CA LEU A 13 11.18 -23.69 8.98
C LEU A 13 10.67 -23.19 7.63
N GLU A 14 10.13 -24.07 6.79
CA GLU A 14 9.56 -23.69 5.49
C GLU A 14 8.35 -22.76 5.64
N LYS A 15 7.44 -23.07 6.57
CA LYS A 15 6.31 -22.17 6.91
C LYS A 15 6.79 -20.81 7.38
N LYS A 16 7.84 -20.76 8.22
CA LYS A 16 8.44 -19.49 8.67
C LYS A 16 9.03 -18.71 7.49
N ASN A 17 9.79 -19.36 6.61
CA ASN A 17 10.39 -18.71 5.44
C ASN A 17 9.33 -18.12 4.52
N ARG A 18 8.25 -18.86 4.25
CA ARG A 18 7.13 -18.36 3.44
C ARG A 18 6.44 -17.13 4.05
N ILE A 19 6.30 -17.10 5.38
CA ILE A 19 5.75 -15.93 6.08
C ILE A 19 6.68 -14.72 5.92
N VAL A 20 7.99 -14.94 6.05
CA VAL A 20 8.99 -13.86 5.87
C VAL A 20 8.96 -13.32 4.44
N GLU A 21 8.87 -14.17 3.42
CA GLU A 21 8.73 -13.76 2.02
C GLU A 21 7.46 -12.92 1.80
N LEU A 22 6.31 -13.37 2.30
CA LEU A 22 5.05 -12.62 2.20
C LEU A 22 5.10 -11.26 2.93
N MET A 23 5.82 -11.18 4.04
CA MET A 23 6.02 -9.89 4.75
C MET A 23 6.90 -8.95 3.93
N LEU A 24 7.99 -9.46 3.35
CA LEU A 24 8.87 -8.68 2.47
C LEU A 24 8.16 -8.18 1.21
N GLU A 25 7.33 -9.02 0.57
CA GLU A 25 6.52 -8.60 -0.59
C GLU A 25 5.54 -7.49 -0.23
N ARG A 26 4.90 -7.57 0.95
CA ARG A 26 3.98 -6.55 1.44
C ARG A 26 4.68 -5.24 1.76
N GLU A 27 5.83 -5.30 2.43
CA GLU A 27 6.65 -4.11 2.71
C GLU A 27 7.17 -3.47 1.42
N HIS A 28 7.52 -4.28 0.42
CA HIS A 28 7.93 -3.75 -0.88
C HIS A 28 6.75 -3.08 -1.60
N ALA A 29 5.57 -3.69 -1.55
CA ALA A 29 4.36 -3.12 -2.14
C ALA A 29 3.90 -1.83 -1.44
N SER A 30 4.05 -1.74 -0.12
CA SER A 30 3.76 -0.53 0.69
C SER A 30 4.90 0.47 0.74
N SER A 31 6.03 0.21 0.07
CA SER A 31 7.12 1.17 -0.03
C SER A 31 6.62 2.49 -0.62
N VAL A 32 7.16 3.61 -0.13
CA VAL A 32 6.79 4.96 -0.60
C VAL A 32 6.85 5.05 -2.12
N LYS A 33 7.89 4.47 -2.74
CA LYS A 33 8.04 4.46 -4.19
C LYS A 33 6.88 3.75 -4.90
N SER A 34 6.57 2.51 -4.52
CA SER A 34 5.48 1.71 -5.10
C SER A 34 4.11 2.40 -4.93
N VAL A 35 3.89 2.99 -3.75
CA VAL A 35 2.67 3.74 -3.43
C VAL A 35 2.52 4.98 -4.31
N LEU A 36 3.59 5.75 -4.51
CA LEU A 36 3.57 6.93 -5.38
C LEU A 36 3.38 6.58 -6.86
N GLU A 37 4.01 5.50 -7.33
CA GLU A 37 3.79 4.97 -8.69
C GLU A 37 2.31 4.58 -8.88
N THR A 38 1.72 3.92 -7.88
CA THR A 38 0.31 3.54 -7.88
C THR A 38 -0.61 4.77 -7.87
N LEU A 39 -0.30 5.79 -7.06
CA LEU A 39 -1.05 7.06 -7.02
C LEU A 39 -1.03 7.77 -8.39
N ASN A 40 0.14 7.83 -9.03
CA ASN A 40 0.32 8.45 -10.33
C ASN A 40 -0.40 7.70 -11.46
N GLY A 41 -0.64 6.40 -11.30
CA GLY A 41 -1.40 5.59 -12.23
C GLY A 41 -2.92 5.64 -12.03
N LEU A 42 -3.43 6.34 -11.01
CA LEU A 42 -4.87 6.42 -10.76
C LEU A 42 -5.58 7.25 -11.85
N PRO A 43 -6.70 6.76 -12.40
CA PRO A 43 -7.48 7.51 -13.36
C PRO A 43 -8.07 8.75 -12.69
N GLY A 44 -7.95 9.91 -13.36
CA GLY A 44 -8.46 11.19 -12.86
C GLY A 44 -7.52 11.94 -11.91
N VAL A 45 -6.50 11.29 -11.34
CA VAL A 45 -5.53 11.97 -10.47
C VAL A 45 -4.50 12.71 -11.33
N ARG A 46 -4.62 14.03 -11.40
CA ARG A 46 -3.61 14.87 -12.07
C ARG A 46 -2.42 15.10 -11.16
N MET A 47 -1.21 14.79 -11.66
CA MET A 47 0.04 15.11 -10.96
C MET A 47 0.08 16.58 -10.55
N TRP A 48 0.60 16.83 -9.35
CA TRP A 48 0.70 18.15 -8.72
C TRP A 48 -0.61 18.92 -8.51
N SER A 49 -1.77 18.30 -8.73
CA SER A 49 -3.05 18.85 -8.27
C SER A 49 -3.07 18.98 -6.74
N PRO A 50 -3.94 19.85 -6.18
CA PRO A 50 -4.11 19.93 -4.73
C PRO A 50 -4.42 18.58 -4.09
N PHE A 51 -5.33 17.80 -4.71
CA PHE A 51 -5.64 16.43 -4.30
C PHE A 51 -4.40 15.54 -4.30
N HIS A 52 -3.60 15.58 -5.37
CA HIS A 52 -2.38 14.79 -5.49
C HIS A 52 -1.34 15.14 -4.42
N LYS A 53 -1.08 16.45 -4.18
CA LYS A 53 -0.12 16.89 -3.16
C LYS A 53 -0.54 16.47 -1.76
N THR A 54 -1.81 16.70 -1.38
CA THR A 54 -2.32 16.29 -0.06
C THR A 54 -2.31 14.76 0.10
N SER A 55 -2.56 14.01 -0.98
CA SER A 55 -2.45 12.54 -0.97
C SER A 55 -1.01 12.08 -0.75
N ILE A 56 -0.02 12.72 -1.39
CA ILE A 56 1.40 12.44 -1.16
C ILE A 56 1.77 12.68 0.30
N ASP A 57 1.43 13.84 0.84
CA ASP A 57 1.78 14.20 2.22
C ASP A 57 1.23 13.16 3.21
N HIS A 58 0.00 12.72 2.98
CA HIS A 58 -0.63 11.75 3.83
C HIS A 58 -0.04 10.34 3.70
N LEU A 59 0.22 9.88 2.46
CA LEU A 59 0.82 8.58 2.19
C LEU A 59 2.29 8.51 2.63
N ILE A 60 3.04 9.61 2.64
CA ILE A 60 4.41 9.63 3.15
C ILE A 60 4.41 9.63 4.68
N ALA A 61 3.49 10.36 5.31
CA ALA A 61 3.45 10.54 6.76
C ALA A 61 3.12 9.26 7.55
N ASP A 62 2.33 8.33 6.99
CA ASP A 62 1.81 7.19 7.74
C ASP A 62 1.90 5.85 6.96
N GLU A 63 2.54 4.85 7.57
CA GLU A 63 2.65 3.50 7.00
C GLU A 63 1.28 2.79 6.96
N ALA A 64 0.43 2.98 7.97
CA ALA A 64 -0.90 2.36 7.96
C ALA A 64 -1.74 2.89 6.79
N SER A 65 -1.61 4.17 6.47
CA SER A 65 -2.23 4.79 5.30
C SER A 65 -1.69 4.24 3.98
N ARG A 66 -0.38 3.97 3.87
CA ARG A 66 0.20 3.28 2.70
C ARG A 66 -0.34 1.88 2.53
N GLN A 67 -0.35 1.09 3.61
CA GLN A 67 -0.87 -0.28 3.57
C GLN A 67 -2.36 -0.30 3.24
N GLY A 68 -3.15 0.60 3.82
CA GLY A 68 -4.57 0.76 3.50
C GLY A 68 -4.78 1.09 2.03
N PHE A 69 -4.02 2.05 1.49
CA PHE A 69 -4.09 2.43 0.09
C PHE A 69 -3.75 1.27 -0.86
N ILE A 70 -2.70 0.50 -0.57
CA ILE A 70 -2.29 -0.65 -1.40
C ILE A 70 -3.25 -1.83 -1.26
N ALA A 71 -3.88 -2.02 -0.10
CA ALA A 71 -4.82 -3.11 0.14
C ALA A 71 -6.08 -3.03 -0.74
N PHE A 72 -6.45 -1.85 -1.24
CA PHE A 72 -7.61 -1.70 -2.13
C PHE A 72 -7.30 -2.18 -3.55
N PRO A 73 -8.00 -3.19 -4.10
CA PRO A 73 -7.67 -3.75 -5.41
C PRO A 73 -8.05 -2.82 -6.57
N ARG A 74 -9.14 -2.05 -6.44
CA ARG A 74 -9.64 -1.18 -7.52
C ARG A 74 -9.19 0.26 -7.34
N ALA A 75 -8.91 0.92 -8.45
CA ALA A 75 -8.52 2.33 -8.49
C ALA A 75 -9.59 3.26 -7.86
N GLU A 76 -10.87 2.99 -8.08
CA GLU A 76 -11.98 3.77 -7.48
C GLU A 76 -11.96 3.75 -5.95
N HIS A 77 -11.65 2.58 -5.36
CA HIS A 77 -11.57 2.45 -3.91
C HIS A 77 -10.34 3.17 -3.34
N LYS A 78 -9.22 3.13 -4.08
CA LYS A 78 -8.01 3.90 -3.76
C LYS A 78 -8.28 5.41 -3.76
N SER A 79 -8.97 5.90 -4.79
CA SER A 79 -9.40 7.29 -4.89
C SER A 79 -10.31 7.70 -3.74
N ARG A 80 -11.38 6.93 -3.46
CA ARG A 80 -12.30 7.22 -2.33
C ARG A 80 -11.63 7.17 -0.97
N PHE A 81 -10.67 6.26 -0.78
CA PHE A 81 -9.87 6.22 0.44
C PHE A 81 -9.09 7.52 0.63
N LEU A 82 -8.43 8.00 -0.42
CA LEU A 82 -7.70 9.27 -0.38
C LEU A 82 -8.64 10.45 -0.18
N GLU A 83 -9.83 10.45 -0.80
CA GLU A 83 -10.83 11.50 -0.56
C GLU A 83 -11.25 11.55 0.92
N PHE A 84 -11.51 10.38 1.52
CA PHE A 84 -11.86 10.28 2.93
C PHE A 84 -10.74 10.77 3.84
N MET A 85 -9.50 10.35 3.58
CA MET A 85 -8.38 10.70 4.44
C MET A 85 -7.92 12.15 4.28
N THR A 86 -7.93 12.67 3.06
CA THR A 86 -7.49 14.04 2.74
C THR A 86 -8.60 15.08 2.91
N ARG A 87 -9.86 14.64 3.06
CA ARG A 87 -11.07 15.48 3.05
C ARG A 87 -11.15 16.40 1.83
N ARG A 88 -10.63 15.94 0.69
CA ARG A 88 -10.69 16.62 -0.60
C ARG A 88 -11.23 15.68 -1.66
N ASN A 89 -12.04 16.20 -2.57
CA ASN A 89 -12.54 15.43 -3.69
C ASN A 89 -11.56 15.47 -4.87
N LEU A 90 -11.60 14.47 -5.74
CA LEU A 90 -10.89 14.51 -7.03
C LEU A 90 -11.29 15.73 -7.88
N ASP A 91 -12.55 16.14 -7.78
CA ASP A 91 -13.13 17.27 -8.51
C ASP A 91 -12.94 18.62 -7.81
N ASP A 92 -12.34 18.65 -6.61
CA ASP A 92 -11.97 19.90 -5.92
C ASP A 92 -10.76 20.54 -6.63
N CYS A 93 -11.01 21.07 -7.83
CA CYS A 93 -10.20 22.09 -8.45
C CYS A 93 -10.34 23.36 -7.60
N SER A 94 -9.60 23.47 -6.50
CA SER A 94 -9.48 24.75 -5.81
C SER A 94 -8.83 25.75 -6.78
N VAL A 95 -9.66 26.67 -7.28
CA VAL A 95 -9.25 27.89 -7.97
C VAL A 95 -8.14 28.54 -7.16
N ALA A 96 -7.01 28.79 -7.80
CA ALA A 96 -5.93 29.59 -7.24
C ALA A 96 -6.37 31.04 -7.06
#